data_AF-A0A8H7WLC4-F1
#
_entry.id   AF-A0A8H7WLC4-F1
#
_cell.length_a   1.000
_cell.length_b   1.000
_cell.length_c   1.000
_cell.angle_alpha   90.00
_cell.angle_beta   90.00
_cell.angle_gamma   90.00
#
_symmetry.space_group_name_H-M   'P 1'
#
loop_
_entity.id
_entity.type
_entity.pdbx_description
1 polymer ?
#
loop_
_entity_poly.entity_id
_entity_poly.type
_entity_poly.pdbx_seq_one_letter_code
_entity_poly.pdbx_strand_id
1 'polypeptide(L)'
;FDNTEGFIAPADTKLPKGQELLTKIFTKRPTEKKKLTVLVISSLMDLAQFSKEHTELVKNGIANVVLQGGYRIINDKLVPDSAAANNRFDLEGAATFNQFMQDNKIPSTAWTKVAANATPIYSSPFEFLDETDHSLGHYLRTVQTSQELNFYARCCSGHPFAPHMTQDWAVKTKSTWFAAGHEPDEPYPEGEDMLPYFTKVIGYD
;
A
#
# COMPACT_ATOMS: atom_id res chain seq x y z
N PHE A 1 -4.00 -18.97 -14.57
CA PHE A 1 -5.38 -18.52 -14.32
C PHE A 1 -5.36 -17.78 -13.01
N ASP A 2 -5.62 -16.49 -13.03
CA ASP A 2 -5.63 -15.61 -11.85
C ASP A 2 -6.94 -15.67 -11.06
N ASN A 3 -7.91 -16.51 -11.49
CA ASN A 3 -9.19 -16.74 -10.81
C ASN A 3 -9.98 -15.45 -10.52
N THR A 4 -9.71 -14.37 -11.26
CA THR A 4 -10.31 -13.05 -11.02
C THR A 4 -11.73 -12.93 -11.56
N GLU A 5 -12.14 -13.84 -12.45
CA GLU A 5 -13.45 -13.81 -13.13
C GLU A 5 -14.64 -13.78 -12.17
N GLY A 6 -14.49 -14.33 -10.96
CA GLY A 6 -15.56 -14.38 -9.95
C GLY A 6 -15.74 -13.10 -9.13
N PHE A 7 -14.80 -12.14 -9.19
CA PHE A 7 -14.85 -10.95 -8.34
C PHE A 7 -14.38 -9.64 -8.99
N ILE A 8 -13.71 -9.70 -10.15
CA ILE A 8 -13.40 -8.52 -10.96
C ILE A 8 -14.53 -8.27 -11.96
N ALA A 9 -14.92 -7.00 -12.09
CA ALA A 9 -15.95 -6.61 -13.06
C ALA A 9 -15.52 -6.96 -14.50
N PRO A 10 -16.45 -7.40 -15.36
CA PRO A 10 -16.17 -7.65 -16.77
C PRO A 10 -15.51 -6.46 -17.47
N ALA A 11 -14.63 -6.72 -18.45
CA ALA A 11 -13.87 -5.67 -19.13
C ALA A 11 -14.74 -4.63 -19.87
N ASP A 12 -15.96 -4.98 -20.25
CA ASP A 12 -16.94 -4.11 -20.89
C ASP A 12 -17.78 -3.29 -19.90
N THR A 13 -17.53 -3.44 -18.59
CA THR A 13 -18.20 -2.67 -17.54
C THR A 13 -17.88 -1.18 -17.69
N LYS A 14 -18.91 -0.37 -17.94
CA LYS A 14 -18.79 1.08 -18.02
C LYS A 14 -18.95 1.70 -16.63
N LEU A 15 -17.86 2.23 -16.09
CA LEU A 15 -17.86 2.97 -14.82
C LEU A 15 -17.87 4.48 -15.06
N PRO A 16 -18.52 5.28 -14.20
CA PRO A 16 -18.40 6.74 -14.22
C PRO A 16 -16.95 7.18 -14.00
N LYS A 17 -16.60 8.40 -14.43
CA LYS A 17 -15.26 8.95 -14.17
C LYS A 17 -15.04 9.14 -12.68
N GLY A 18 -13.83 8.86 -12.19
CA GLY A 18 -13.47 8.98 -10.77
C GLY A 18 -13.78 10.37 -10.19
N GLN A 19 -13.45 11.43 -10.93
CA GLN A 19 -13.73 12.82 -10.53
C GLN A 19 -15.24 13.09 -10.36
N GLU A 20 -16.11 12.54 -11.21
CA GLU A 20 -17.57 12.67 -11.07
C GLU A 20 -18.08 11.98 -9.79
N LEU A 21 -17.49 10.83 -9.45
CA LEU A 21 -17.80 10.11 -8.21
C LEU A 21 -17.36 10.91 -6.98
N LEU A 22 -16.17 11.53 -7.02
CA LEU A 22 -15.70 12.42 -5.96
C LEU A 22 -16.63 13.61 -5.78
N THR A 23 -17.02 14.31 -6.85
CA THR A 23 -17.99 15.42 -6.78
C THR A 23 -19.29 14.97 -6.11
N LYS A 24 -19.84 13.84 -6.52
CA LYS A 24 -21.07 13.28 -5.93
C LYS A 24 -20.91 13.00 -4.44
N ILE A 25 -19.78 12.43 -4.01
CA ILE A 25 -19.51 12.13 -2.60
C ILE A 25 -19.40 13.44 -1.80
N PHE A 26 -18.58 14.38 -2.24
CA PHE A 26 -18.31 15.65 -1.55
C PHE A 26 -19.50 16.62 -1.56
N THR A 27 -20.46 16.42 -2.46
CA THR A 27 -21.70 17.21 -2.47
C THR A 27 -22.78 16.60 -1.58
N LYS A 28 -22.90 15.27 -1.54
CA LYS A 28 -24.04 14.60 -0.88
C LYS A 28 -23.78 14.14 0.54
N ARG A 29 -22.53 13.92 0.92
CA ARG A 29 -22.18 13.31 2.22
C ARG A 29 -21.77 14.34 3.26
N PRO A 30 -20.92 15.34 2.95
CA PRO A 30 -20.55 16.33 3.94
C PRO A 30 -21.71 17.21 4.35
N THR A 31 -21.80 17.48 5.64
CA THR A 31 -22.60 18.56 6.23
C THR A 31 -21.74 19.30 7.23
N GLU A 32 -22.19 20.45 7.74
CA GLU A 32 -21.48 21.18 8.80
C GLU A 32 -21.14 20.31 10.01
N LYS A 33 -21.97 19.29 10.30
CA LYS A 33 -21.82 18.38 11.45
C LYS A 33 -21.15 17.04 11.10
N LYS A 34 -20.94 16.74 9.82
CA LYS A 34 -20.43 15.44 9.37
C LYS A 34 -19.54 15.61 8.15
N LYS A 35 -18.23 15.56 8.36
CA LYS A 35 -17.21 15.63 7.31
C LYS A 35 -16.61 14.24 7.03
N LEU A 36 -15.85 14.13 5.95
CA LEU A 36 -15.25 12.88 5.46
C LEU A 36 -13.85 12.68 6.01
N THR A 37 -13.51 11.45 6.38
CA THR A 37 -12.11 11.01 6.49
C THR A 37 -11.70 10.41 5.17
N VAL A 38 -10.62 10.92 4.58
CA VAL A 38 -10.08 10.43 3.31
C VAL A 38 -8.90 9.51 3.61
N LEU A 39 -9.01 8.24 3.23
CA LEU A 39 -7.93 7.27 3.29
C LEU A 39 -7.24 7.22 1.92
N VAL A 40 -5.95 7.49 1.89
CA VAL A 40 -5.11 7.55 0.69
C VAL A 40 -4.09 6.43 0.74
N ILE A 41 -4.35 5.38 -0.04
CA ILE A 41 -3.52 4.17 -0.16
C ILE A 41 -2.91 4.02 -1.57
N SER A 42 -2.86 5.13 -2.31
CA SER A 42 -2.31 5.19 -3.67
C SER A 42 -1.84 6.61 -3.96
N SER A 43 -1.49 6.88 -5.22
CA SER A 43 -1.11 8.22 -5.69
C SER A 43 -2.15 9.29 -5.32
N LEU A 44 -1.64 10.50 -5.06
CA LEU A 44 -2.46 11.67 -4.72
C LEU A 44 -3.00 12.41 -5.95
N MET A 45 -2.69 11.97 -7.17
CA MET A 45 -3.02 12.63 -8.43
C MET A 45 -4.49 13.08 -8.52
N ASP A 46 -5.43 12.17 -8.25
CA ASP A 46 -6.86 12.47 -8.34
C ASP A 46 -7.30 13.50 -7.30
N LEU A 47 -6.79 13.43 -6.07
CA LEU A 47 -7.10 14.39 -5.01
C LEU A 47 -6.46 15.76 -5.27
N ALA A 48 -5.26 15.77 -5.85
CA ALA A 48 -4.58 16.98 -6.27
C ALA A 48 -5.39 17.73 -7.32
N GLN A 49 -5.84 17.02 -8.37
CA GLN A 49 -6.74 17.58 -9.38
C GLN A 49 -8.07 18.05 -8.74
N PHE A 50 -8.72 17.18 -7.97
CA PHE A 50 -10.02 17.47 -7.38
C PHE A 50 -9.99 18.68 -6.44
N SER A 51 -8.93 18.83 -5.64
CA SER A 51 -8.76 19.97 -4.73
C SER A 51 -8.54 21.30 -5.44
N LYS A 52 -7.93 21.29 -6.63
CA LYS A 52 -7.79 22.47 -7.50
C LYS A 52 -9.13 22.86 -8.12
N GLU A 53 -9.88 21.89 -8.65
CA GLU A 53 -11.15 22.14 -9.34
C GLU A 53 -12.30 22.45 -8.38
N HIS A 54 -12.27 21.89 -7.18
CA HIS A 54 -13.37 21.92 -6.21
C HIS A 54 -12.92 22.35 -4.80
N THR A 55 -12.02 23.33 -4.70
CA THR A 55 -11.37 23.80 -3.47
C THR A 55 -12.32 23.93 -2.28
N GLU A 56 -13.43 24.67 -2.42
CA GLU A 56 -14.37 24.91 -1.31
C GLU A 56 -15.13 23.64 -0.89
N LEU A 57 -15.45 22.73 -1.82
CA LEU A 57 -16.08 21.46 -1.48
C LEU A 57 -15.13 20.58 -0.65
N VAL A 58 -13.86 20.51 -1.07
CA VAL A 58 -12.86 19.67 -0.39
C VAL A 58 -12.52 20.24 0.98
N LYS A 59 -12.19 21.54 1.04
CA LYS A 59 -11.86 22.25 2.27
C LYS A 59 -12.94 22.11 3.34
N ASN A 60 -14.20 22.28 2.95
CA ASN A 60 -15.31 22.20 3.90
C ASN A 60 -15.76 20.75 4.15
N GLY A 61 -15.46 19.84 3.23
CA GLY A 61 -15.91 18.46 3.27
C GLY A 61 -14.98 17.48 4.00
N ILE A 62 -13.70 17.79 4.18
CA ILE A 62 -12.72 16.90 4.84
C ILE A 62 -12.61 17.19 6.34
N ALA A 63 -12.66 16.13 7.14
CA ALA A 63 -12.33 16.12 8.57
C ALA A 63 -10.84 15.80 8.79
N ASN A 64 -10.34 14.79 8.07
CA ASN A 64 -9.00 14.24 8.24
C ASN A 64 -8.54 13.53 6.96
N VAL A 65 -7.23 13.49 6.74
CA VAL A 65 -6.60 12.67 5.69
C VAL A 65 -5.63 11.67 6.33
N VAL A 66 -5.80 10.39 6.03
CA VAL A 66 -4.87 9.33 6.44
C VAL A 66 -4.15 8.84 5.19
N LEU A 67 -2.82 8.89 5.19
CA LEU A 67 -2.01 8.55 4.02
C LEU A 67 -1.12 7.36 4.33
N GLN A 68 -1.13 6.34 3.47
CA GLN A 68 0.01 5.46 3.32
C GLN A 68 1.05 6.17 2.45
N GLY A 69 2.16 6.55 3.07
CA GLY A 69 3.17 7.39 2.44
C GLY A 69 4.05 8.10 3.45
N GLY A 70 4.38 9.36 3.20
CA GLY A 70 5.18 10.17 4.10
C GLY A 70 5.26 11.62 3.66
N TYR A 71 5.45 12.51 4.61
CA TYR A 71 5.78 13.91 4.36
C TYR A 71 6.67 14.43 5.48
N ARG A 72 7.28 15.59 5.26
CA ARG A 72 8.15 16.28 6.20
C ARG A 72 7.76 17.75 6.27
N ILE A 73 8.08 18.40 7.37
CA ILE A 73 8.02 19.86 7.45
C ILE A 73 9.42 20.41 7.12
N ILE A 74 9.52 21.19 6.04
CA ILE A 74 10.76 21.84 5.61
C ILE A 74 10.47 23.33 5.44
N ASN A 75 11.14 24.18 6.22
CA ASN A 75 10.92 25.63 6.22
C ASN A 75 9.42 25.98 6.37
N ASP A 76 8.78 25.38 7.38
CA ASP A 76 7.34 25.51 7.65
C ASP A 76 6.42 25.10 6.49
N LYS A 77 6.89 24.30 5.53
CA LYS A 77 6.07 23.75 4.44
C LYS A 77 5.93 22.24 4.55
N LEU A 78 4.72 21.74 4.30
CA LEU A 78 4.44 20.31 4.23
C LEU A 78 4.90 19.77 2.87
N VAL A 79 5.99 19.00 2.86
CA VAL A 79 6.64 18.48 1.65
C VAL A 79 6.51 16.96 1.59
N PRO A 80 6.01 16.36 0.49
CA PRO A 80 5.92 14.91 0.35
C PRO A 80 7.31 14.26 0.40
N ASP A 81 7.42 13.11 1.06
CA ASP A 81 8.64 12.31 1.03
C ASP A 81 8.73 11.57 -0.32
N SER A 82 9.71 11.92 -1.15
CA SER A 82 9.93 11.32 -2.48
C SER A 82 10.40 9.86 -2.42
N ALA A 83 10.81 9.37 -1.25
CA ALA A 83 11.13 7.96 -1.05
C ALA A 83 9.88 7.08 -0.87
N ALA A 84 8.71 7.66 -0.57
CA ALA A 84 7.45 6.93 -0.47
C ALA A 84 6.87 6.66 -1.85
N ALA A 85 6.48 5.39 -2.12
CA ALA A 85 6.05 4.95 -3.44
C ALA A 85 4.82 5.71 -3.96
N ASN A 86 3.79 5.89 -3.14
CA ASN A 86 2.56 6.59 -3.48
C ASN A 86 2.80 8.07 -3.86
N ASN A 87 3.75 8.74 -3.18
CA ASN A 87 4.15 10.09 -3.57
C ASN A 87 4.95 10.10 -4.86
N ARG A 88 5.90 9.18 -5.02
CA ARG A 88 6.82 9.16 -6.15
C ARG A 88 6.12 8.95 -7.49
N PHE A 89 4.98 8.24 -7.49
CA PHE A 89 4.19 8.00 -8.69
C PHE A 89 3.75 9.31 -9.36
N ASP A 90 3.36 10.30 -8.56
CA ASP A 90 3.05 11.66 -9.00
C ASP A 90 3.48 12.66 -7.91
N LEU A 91 4.76 13.04 -7.94
CA LEU A 91 5.34 13.90 -6.91
C LEU A 91 4.75 15.31 -6.95
N GLU A 92 4.33 15.78 -8.12
CA GLU A 92 3.70 17.09 -8.28
C GLU A 92 2.28 17.09 -7.71
N GLY A 93 1.48 16.06 -7.98
CA GLY A 93 0.18 15.87 -7.35
C GLY A 93 0.30 15.73 -5.84
N ALA A 94 1.28 14.95 -5.37
CA ALA A 94 1.57 14.84 -3.94
C ALA A 94 1.92 16.21 -3.33
N ALA A 95 2.79 16.99 -3.96
CA ALA A 95 3.15 18.32 -3.48
C ALA A 95 1.95 19.28 -3.48
N THR A 96 1.16 19.25 -4.56
CA THR A 96 -0.08 20.04 -4.70
C THR A 96 -1.03 19.75 -3.54
N PHE A 97 -1.35 18.48 -3.27
CA PHE A 97 -2.33 18.14 -2.26
C PHE A 97 -1.81 18.37 -0.83
N ASN A 98 -0.52 18.14 -0.58
CA ASN A 98 0.10 18.49 0.71
C ASN A 98 0.03 19.99 0.98
N GLN A 99 0.33 20.83 -0.03
CA GLN A 99 0.17 22.29 0.09
C GLN A 99 -1.29 22.67 0.35
N PHE A 100 -2.24 22.07 -0.39
CA PHE A 100 -3.67 22.29 -0.18
C PHE A 100 -4.10 21.94 1.25
N MET A 101 -3.65 20.80 1.80
CA MET A 101 -3.95 20.40 3.18
C MET A 101 -3.41 21.43 4.17
N GLN A 102 -2.17 21.89 3.97
CA GLN A 102 -1.54 22.87 4.84
C GLN A 102 -2.28 24.22 4.82
N ASP A 103 -2.54 24.76 3.63
CA ASP A 103 -3.19 26.07 3.46
C ASP A 103 -4.59 26.11 4.07
N ASN A 104 -5.29 24.98 4.00
CA ASN A 104 -6.65 24.84 4.52
C ASN A 104 -6.73 24.26 5.93
N LYS A 105 -5.58 24.07 6.59
CA LYS A 105 -5.46 23.54 7.96
C LYS A 105 -6.20 22.20 8.12
N ILE A 106 -6.13 21.36 7.10
CA ILE A 106 -6.74 20.03 7.10
C ILE A 106 -5.85 19.10 7.93
N PRO A 107 -6.37 18.49 9.01
CA PRO A 107 -5.64 17.50 9.77
C PRO A 107 -5.24 16.33 8.88
N SER A 108 -4.01 15.83 9.06
CA SER A 108 -3.57 14.62 8.38
C SER A 108 -2.64 13.77 9.22
N THR A 109 -2.52 12.50 8.86
CA THR A 109 -1.57 11.55 9.45
C THR A 109 -0.98 10.69 8.35
N ALA A 110 0.34 10.56 8.32
CA ALA A 110 1.05 9.70 7.38
C ALA A 110 1.60 8.45 8.07
N TRP A 111 1.27 7.29 7.52
CA TRP A 111 1.80 5.99 7.90
C TRP A 111 2.86 5.57 6.91
N THR A 112 4.10 5.43 7.40
CA THR A 112 5.25 5.05 6.58
C THR A 112 5.46 3.55 6.58
N LYS A 113 6.33 3.06 5.69
CA LYS A 113 6.80 1.66 5.67
C LYS A 113 7.34 1.14 7.01
N VAL A 114 7.78 2.04 7.90
CA VAL A 114 8.28 1.65 9.23
C VAL A 114 7.18 1.03 10.08
N ALA A 115 5.95 1.58 10.01
CA ALA A 115 4.81 1.04 10.74
C ALA A 115 4.46 -0.37 10.25
N ALA A 116 4.35 -0.55 8.92
CA ALA A 116 4.06 -1.85 8.32
C ALA A 116 5.13 -2.91 8.66
N ASN A 117 6.41 -2.54 8.68
CA ASN A 117 7.49 -3.43 9.09
C ASN A 117 7.46 -3.80 10.58
N ALA A 118 6.90 -2.94 11.44
CA ALA A 118 6.77 -3.21 12.87
C ALA A 118 5.60 -4.15 13.19
N THR A 119 4.62 -4.24 12.28
CA THR A 119 3.42 -5.07 12.44
C THR A 119 3.26 -6.03 11.25
N PRO A 120 4.19 -6.98 11.05
CA PRO A 120 4.06 -7.96 9.98
C PRO A 120 2.81 -8.81 10.20
N ILE A 121 2.11 -9.09 9.11
CA ILE A 121 1.00 -10.05 9.08
C ILE A 121 1.60 -11.43 8.79
N TYR A 122 1.11 -12.47 9.47
CA TYR A 122 1.58 -13.82 9.20
C TYR A 122 0.99 -14.40 7.90
N SER A 123 1.51 -15.51 7.38
CA SER A 123 0.90 -16.20 6.23
C SER A 123 -0.45 -16.86 6.56
N SER A 124 -0.71 -17.13 7.84
CA SER A 124 -1.89 -17.87 8.31
C SER A 124 -3.24 -17.25 7.92
N PRO A 125 -3.46 -15.91 7.86
CA PRO A 125 -4.70 -15.36 7.34
C PRO A 125 -4.91 -15.67 5.85
N PHE A 126 -3.84 -15.73 5.05
CA PHE A 126 -3.93 -16.07 3.62
C PHE A 126 -4.24 -17.55 3.42
N GLU A 127 -3.65 -18.43 4.23
CA GLU A 127 -3.98 -19.86 4.27
C GLU A 127 -5.43 -20.08 4.67
N PHE A 128 -5.88 -19.42 5.75
CA PHE A 128 -7.27 -19.47 6.17
C PHE A 128 -8.23 -18.99 5.07
N LEU A 129 -7.91 -17.88 4.39
CA LEU A 129 -8.74 -17.36 3.30
C LEU A 129 -8.79 -18.33 2.11
N ASP A 130 -7.67 -18.96 1.78
CA ASP A 130 -7.56 -20.01 0.76
C ASP A 130 -8.45 -21.23 1.08
N GLU A 131 -8.47 -21.65 2.34
CA GLU A 131 -9.28 -22.77 2.83
C GLU A 131 -10.79 -22.50 2.81
N THR A 132 -11.22 -21.23 2.71
CA THR A 132 -12.66 -20.89 2.60
C THR A 132 -13.29 -21.27 1.27
N ASP A 133 -12.49 -21.70 0.28
CA ASP A 133 -12.91 -21.96 -1.12
C ASP A 133 -13.50 -20.73 -1.83
N HIS A 134 -13.33 -19.53 -1.23
CA HIS A 134 -13.72 -18.28 -1.86
C HIS A 134 -12.67 -17.86 -2.88
N SER A 135 -13.07 -17.51 -4.10
CA SER A 135 -12.18 -17.14 -5.22
C SER A 135 -11.15 -16.05 -4.85
N LEU A 136 -11.58 -15.03 -4.10
CA LEU A 136 -10.68 -14.00 -3.57
C LEU A 136 -9.59 -14.56 -2.63
N GLY A 137 -9.89 -15.58 -1.82
CA GLY A 137 -8.91 -16.22 -0.94
C GLY A 137 -7.80 -16.90 -1.74
N HIS A 138 -8.18 -17.72 -2.73
CA HIS A 138 -7.24 -18.33 -3.66
C HIS A 138 -6.38 -17.32 -4.40
N TYR A 139 -6.99 -16.22 -4.85
CA TYR A 139 -6.26 -15.14 -5.50
C TYR A 139 -5.22 -14.51 -4.57
N LEU A 140 -5.63 -14.12 -3.35
CA LEU A 140 -4.74 -13.48 -2.38
C LEU A 140 -3.59 -14.40 -1.98
N ARG A 141 -3.84 -15.69 -1.76
CA ARG A 141 -2.80 -16.69 -1.48
C ARG A 141 -1.84 -16.83 -2.65
N THR A 142 -2.36 -16.94 -3.87
CA THR A 142 -1.55 -17.06 -5.09
C THR A 142 -0.66 -15.82 -5.31
N VAL A 143 -1.21 -14.62 -5.11
CA VAL A 143 -0.45 -13.36 -5.23
C VAL A 143 0.63 -13.29 -4.16
N GLN A 144 0.29 -13.62 -2.91
CA GLN A 144 1.24 -13.61 -1.80
C GLN A 144 2.43 -14.54 -2.08
N THR A 145 2.20 -15.82 -2.36
CA THR A 145 3.27 -16.80 -2.60
C THR A 145 4.09 -16.44 -3.84
N SER A 146 3.44 -16.02 -4.93
CA SER A 146 4.14 -15.60 -6.15
C SER A 146 5.02 -14.37 -5.92
N GLN A 147 4.56 -13.39 -5.15
CA GLN A 147 5.36 -12.20 -4.84
C GLN A 147 6.57 -12.55 -3.98
N GLU A 148 6.41 -13.39 -2.96
CA GLU A 148 7.53 -13.83 -2.11
C GLU A 148 8.58 -14.61 -2.91
N LEU A 149 8.15 -15.56 -3.76
CA LEU A 149 9.05 -16.31 -4.64
C LEU A 149 9.82 -15.42 -5.60
N ASN A 150 9.14 -14.51 -6.28
CA ASN A 150 9.78 -13.59 -7.22
C ASN A 150 10.74 -12.64 -6.51
N PHE A 151 10.36 -12.14 -5.33
CA PHE A 151 11.21 -11.28 -4.52
C PHE A 151 12.47 -12.01 -4.08
N TYR A 152 12.31 -13.24 -3.56
CA TYR A 152 13.43 -14.04 -3.08
C TYR A 152 14.37 -14.47 -4.21
N ALA A 153 13.83 -14.90 -5.36
CA ALA A 153 14.61 -15.21 -6.55
C ALA A 153 15.49 -14.00 -6.97
N ARG A 154 14.95 -12.77 -6.85
CA ARG A 154 15.73 -11.56 -7.11
C ARG A 154 16.85 -11.36 -6.09
N CYS A 155 16.61 -11.68 -4.82
CA CYS A 155 17.63 -11.63 -3.75
C CYS A 155 18.76 -12.65 -3.98
N CYS A 156 18.46 -13.80 -4.57
CA CYS A 156 19.44 -14.84 -4.94
C CYS A 156 20.21 -14.51 -6.22
N SER A 157 19.66 -13.68 -7.11
CA SER A 157 20.19 -13.47 -8.48
C SER A 157 21.49 -12.67 -8.61
N GLY A 158 22.07 -12.17 -7.52
CA GLY A 158 23.19 -11.22 -7.55
C GLY A 158 22.81 -9.79 -8.04
N HIS A 159 21.55 -9.57 -8.42
CA HIS A 159 21.00 -8.27 -8.82
C HIS A 159 19.77 -7.89 -7.98
N PRO A 160 19.91 -7.71 -6.66
CA PRO A 160 18.77 -7.43 -5.79
C PRO A 160 18.11 -6.06 -6.08
N PHE A 161 16.88 -5.86 -5.60
CA PHE A 161 16.16 -4.58 -5.75
C PHE A 161 16.88 -3.39 -5.09
N ALA A 162 17.64 -3.65 -4.03
CA ALA A 162 18.59 -2.72 -3.46
C ALA A 162 19.85 -3.49 -3.04
N PRO A 163 21.05 -2.85 -3.03
CA PRO A 163 22.30 -3.56 -2.78
C PRO A 163 22.36 -4.40 -1.50
N HIS A 164 21.58 -4.04 -0.48
CA HIS A 164 21.53 -4.75 0.81
C HIS A 164 20.51 -5.89 0.85
N MET A 165 19.59 -6.01 -0.13
CA MET A 165 18.53 -7.02 -0.15
C MET A 165 19.05 -8.34 -0.73
N THR A 166 20.08 -8.90 -0.11
CA THR A 166 20.67 -10.21 -0.47
C THR A 166 19.79 -11.36 0.00
N GLN A 167 20.10 -12.59 -0.44
CA GLN A 167 19.46 -13.81 0.08
C GLN A 167 19.51 -13.88 1.62
N ASP A 168 20.69 -13.67 2.21
CA ASP A 168 20.90 -13.65 3.66
C ASP A 168 20.02 -12.60 4.37
N TRP A 169 19.93 -11.40 3.79
CA TRP A 169 19.04 -10.36 4.31
C TRP A 169 17.57 -10.78 4.24
N ALA A 170 17.13 -11.39 3.13
CA ALA A 170 15.75 -11.84 2.96
C ALA A 170 15.39 -12.93 3.97
N VAL A 171 16.26 -13.92 4.18
CA VAL A 171 16.06 -14.97 5.18
C VAL A 171 15.92 -14.37 6.59
N LYS A 172 16.82 -13.46 6.98
CA LYS A 172 16.79 -12.84 8.32
C LYS A 172 15.56 -11.96 8.55
N THR A 173 15.12 -11.22 7.53
CA THR A 173 14.12 -10.16 7.70
C THR A 173 12.71 -10.59 7.33
N LYS A 174 12.55 -11.47 6.34
CA LYS A 174 11.27 -11.86 5.74
C LYS A 174 10.84 -13.29 6.06
N SER A 175 11.70 -14.09 6.67
CA SER A 175 11.37 -15.48 6.98
C SER A 175 11.34 -15.80 8.47
N THR A 176 10.89 -17.02 8.76
CA THR A 176 10.98 -17.71 10.05
C THR A 176 12.02 -18.83 10.05
N TRP A 177 12.91 -18.92 9.05
CA TRP A 177 13.95 -19.96 8.94
C TRP A 177 14.70 -20.21 10.26
N PHE A 178 15.30 -19.17 10.85
CA PHE A 178 15.99 -19.29 12.14
C PHE A 178 15.05 -19.55 13.33
N ALA A 179 13.82 -19.05 13.27
CA ALA A 179 12.82 -19.32 14.30
C ALA A 179 12.31 -20.77 14.28
N ALA A 180 12.44 -21.45 13.13
CA ALA A 180 12.16 -22.86 12.97
C ALA A 180 13.32 -23.78 13.45
N GLY A 181 14.43 -23.20 13.93
CA GLY A 181 15.55 -23.93 14.53
C GLY A 181 16.69 -24.28 13.58
N HIS A 182 16.71 -23.72 12.36
CA HIS A 182 17.83 -23.89 11.43
C HIS A 182 19.05 -23.08 11.84
N GLU A 183 20.23 -23.64 11.65
CA GLU A 183 21.50 -23.00 12.00
C GLU A 183 21.97 -21.98 10.93
N PRO A 184 22.77 -20.96 11.30
CA PRO A 184 23.27 -19.93 10.37
C PRO A 184 24.18 -20.43 9.24
N ASP A 185 24.79 -21.60 9.39
CA ASP A 185 25.68 -22.22 8.41
C ASP A 185 24.96 -23.23 7.49
N GLU A 186 23.69 -23.52 7.74
CA GLU A 186 22.87 -24.32 6.84
C GLU A 186 22.64 -23.59 5.50
N PRO A 187 22.73 -24.30 4.36
CA PRO A 187 22.42 -23.71 3.08
C PRO A 187 20.93 -23.34 3.01
N TYR A 188 20.66 -22.08 2.67
CA TYR A 188 19.29 -21.61 2.52
C TYR A 188 18.61 -22.31 1.33
N PRO A 189 17.35 -22.77 1.49
CA PRO A 189 16.61 -23.33 0.38
C PRO A 189 16.29 -22.24 -0.65
N GLU A 190 15.99 -22.66 -1.87
CA GLU A 190 15.62 -21.79 -2.98
C GLU A 190 14.22 -22.12 -3.49
N GLY A 191 13.58 -21.15 -4.16
CA GLY A 191 12.28 -21.35 -4.78
C GLY A 191 11.19 -21.77 -3.78
N GLU A 192 10.38 -22.75 -4.18
CA GLU A 192 9.20 -23.21 -3.43
C GLU A 192 9.55 -23.82 -2.07
N ASP A 193 10.75 -24.38 -1.91
CA ASP A 193 11.21 -24.96 -0.64
C ASP A 193 11.33 -23.91 0.47
N MET A 194 11.37 -22.63 0.12
CA MET A 194 11.40 -21.52 1.08
C MET A 194 10.01 -21.02 1.50
N LEU A 195 8.95 -21.38 0.76
CA LEU A 195 7.57 -20.92 1.05
C LEU A 195 7.09 -21.19 2.48
N PRO A 196 7.35 -22.36 3.11
CA PRO A 196 6.93 -22.61 4.48
C PRO A 196 7.50 -21.61 5.50
N TYR A 197 8.62 -20.97 5.16
CA TYR A 197 9.33 -20.02 6.00
C TYR A 197 8.99 -18.55 5.67
N PHE A 198 8.38 -18.27 4.51
CA PHE A 198 7.90 -16.92 4.15
C PHE A 198 6.58 -16.58 4.83
N THR A 199 6.64 -16.52 6.16
CA THR A 199 5.48 -16.27 6.98
C THR A 199 5.31 -14.79 7.33
N LYS A 200 6.19 -13.86 6.90
CA LYS A 200 6.10 -12.43 7.26
C LYS A 200 5.69 -11.59 6.06
N VAL A 201 4.39 -11.33 5.94
CA VAL A 201 3.80 -10.48 4.91
C VAL A 201 3.73 -9.04 5.42
N ILE A 202 4.17 -8.07 4.61
CA ILE A 202 4.10 -6.65 4.97
C ILE A 202 2.82 -6.04 4.37
N GLY A 203 1.83 -5.79 5.22
CA GLY A 203 0.62 -5.05 4.87
C GLY A 203 0.84 -3.56 5.06
N TYR A 204 0.89 -2.80 3.97
CA TYR A 204 1.05 -1.35 4.02
C TYR A 204 -0.29 -0.61 4.18
N ASP A 205 -1.34 -1.15 3.57
CA ASP A 205 -2.69 -0.59 3.46
C ASP A 205 -3.72 -1.45 4.19
#